data_AF-A0A354XAX4-F1
#
_entry.id   AF-A0A354XAX4-F1
#
_cell.length_a   1.000
_cell.length_b   1.000
_cell.length_c   1.000
_cell.angle_alpha   90.00
_cell.angle_beta   90.00
_cell.angle_gamma   90.00
#
_symmetry.space_group_name_H-M   'P 1'
#
loop_
_entity.id
_entity.type
_entity.pdbx_description
1 polymer ?
#
loop_
_entity_poly.entity_id
_entity_poly.type
_entity_poly.pdbx_seq_one_letter_code
_entity_poly.pdbx_strand_id
1 'polypeptide(L)'
;DESDAIDAPTWYTDLDTDGYGDAITATFSCTAPAGMIEDGTDCDDLDRSVHPNATEFCDEMDNDCDGLVDEERGNLFFADADGDGFGDPSVSSEACAAPLTYVADDTDCDDTDAGVNPGADELCNGLDDDCDGTLDEDATEMSAWYLDYDNDSFGNWMAQTWSCDQPAGYVADATDCNDLLSSVFPSASETCNGLDDDCDGTTDEGVKTTFYADADADGYGNVAVTEEACDPSEGFVYDSTDCDDADVDVNPGADEFCNSLDDNCDGTVDEDDAVDAPTWYADSDLDLYGDENNTLEVCTAPAGYIADATDCDDTDDLVNPEGIEICDDTIDNDCDGDTDLSDECLYEGTYTGTFEADVTLTAFGITDTCEGAVELDVAIDGEPMIFGEASCAFSGLFATYYADDIIGAIEGDIFSDMDAEGDLYDDDEIFSSIWTGIFDTDELDATFVGEGTLLGYAYTYDGTFETIYTP
;
A
#
# COMPACT_ATOMS: atom_id res chain seq x y z
N ASP A 1 -142.51 -16.16 17.03
CA ASP A 1 -141.85 -14.91 16.67
C ASP A 1 -142.09 -14.64 15.21
N GLU A 2 -142.61 -13.47 14.89
CA GLU A 2 -142.83 -13.03 13.50
C GLU A 2 -141.56 -12.29 13.06
N SER A 3 -141.11 -12.45 11.81
CA SER A 3 -139.87 -11.87 11.26
C SER A 3 -139.80 -10.33 11.27
N ASP A 4 -140.87 -9.67 11.72
CA ASP A 4 -141.11 -8.24 11.61
C ASP A 4 -141.19 -7.57 13.01
N ALA A 5 -140.72 -8.26 14.05
CA ALA A 5 -140.72 -7.76 15.42
C ALA A 5 -139.74 -6.58 15.60
N ILE A 6 -140.15 -5.55 16.36
CA ILE A 6 -139.36 -4.32 16.60
C ILE A 6 -138.04 -4.58 17.33
N ASP A 7 -137.94 -5.69 18.05
CA ASP A 7 -136.82 -6.13 18.88
C ASP A 7 -136.12 -7.39 18.35
N ALA A 8 -136.34 -7.77 17.08
CA ALA A 8 -135.63 -8.89 16.47
C ALA A 8 -134.12 -8.59 16.39
N PRO A 9 -133.23 -9.49 16.88
CA PRO A 9 -131.80 -9.34 16.69
C PRO A 9 -131.44 -9.36 15.20
N THR A 10 -130.34 -8.70 14.88
CA THR A 10 -129.77 -8.66 13.53
C THR A 10 -128.76 -9.80 13.41
N TRP A 11 -128.83 -10.55 12.31
CA TRP A 11 -127.93 -11.64 11.99
C TRP A 11 -127.20 -11.36 10.68
N TYR A 12 -125.92 -11.68 10.63
CA TYR A 12 -125.02 -11.45 9.49
C TYR A 12 -124.51 -12.80 9.00
N THR A 13 -124.36 -12.97 7.69
CA THR A 13 -123.80 -14.18 7.08
C THR A 13 -122.37 -14.37 7.53
N ASP A 14 -122.04 -15.59 7.92
CA ASP A 14 -120.70 -16.04 8.32
C ASP A 14 -120.33 -17.20 7.38
N LEU A 15 -119.67 -16.87 6.27
CA LEU A 15 -119.45 -17.79 5.15
C LEU A 15 -118.10 -18.54 5.26
N ASP A 16 -117.10 -17.96 5.92
CA ASP A 16 -115.80 -18.59 6.16
C ASP A 16 -115.68 -19.29 7.53
N THR A 17 -116.66 -19.09 8.41
CA THR A 17 -116.86 -19.76 9.71
C THR A 17 -115.88 -19.38 10.82
N ASP A 18 -115.42 -18.14 10.87
CA ASP A 18 -114.58 -17.62 11.96
C ASP A 18 -115.35 -17.07 13.17
N GLY A 19 -116.67 -16.88 13.03
CA GLY A 19 -117.56 -16.41 14.09
C GLY A 19 -117.86 -14.91 14.05
N TYR A 20 -117.43 -14.21 13.00
CA TYR A 20 -117.85 -12.87 12.62
C TYR A 20 -118.64 -12.96 11.31
N GLY A 21 -119.41 -11.92 10.96
CA GLY A 21 -120.21 -11.95 9.75
C GLY A 21 -120.30 -10.61 9.03
N ASP A 22 -120.64 -10.66 7.74
CA ASP A 22 -120.64 -9.49 6.86
C ASP A 22 -121.79 -8.53 7.20
N ALA A 23 -121.44 -7.31 7.64
CA ALA A 23 -122.34 -6.21 7.97
C ALA A 23 -123.40 -5.93 6.88
N ILE A 24 -123.08 -6.15 5.60
CA ILE A 24 -123.98 -5.83 4.48
C ILE A 24 -125.08 -6.88 4.27
N THR A 25 -124.96 -8.05 4.91
CA THR A 25 -125.91 -9.17 4.77
C THR A 25 -126.97 -9.22 5.88
N ALA A 26 -127.07 -8.14 6.66
CA ALA A 26 -127.98 -7.98 7.80
C ALA A 26 -129.41 -8.51 7.54
N THR A 27 -129.80 -9.52 8.31
CA THR A 27 -131.11 -10.17 8.28
C THR A 27 -131.75 -10.13 9.66
N PHE A 28 -133.00 -9.66 9.75
CA PHE A 28 -133.75 -9.60 11.01
C PHE A 28 -134.51 -10.90 11.25
N SER A 29 -134.25 -11.55 12.39
CA SER A 29 -134.93 -12.79 12.77
C SER A 29 -134.85 -13.02 14.27
N CYS A 30 -135.93 -13.51 14.89
CA CYS A 30 -135.91 -13.81 16.32
C CYS A 30 -135.19 -15.13 16.67
N THR A 31 -134.81 -15.92 15.66
CA THR A 31 -133.96 -17.11 15.82
C THR A 31 -132.81 -17.06 14.82
N ALA A 32 -131.60 -17.42 15.25
CA ALA A 32 -130.41 -17.50 14.40
C ALA A 32 -130.69 -18.30 13.12
N PRO A 33 -130.66 -17.66 11.94
CA PRO A 33 -130.65 -18.37 10.67
C PRO A 33 -129.40 -19.24 10.55
N ALA A 34 -129.48 -20.33 9.79
CA ALA A 34 -128.33 -21.23 9.63
C ALA A 34 -127.21 -20.54 8.84
N GLY A 35 -125.99 -20.53 9.38
CA GLY A 35 -124.82 -19.87 8.77
C GLY A 35 -124.80 -18.36 8.96
N MET A 36 -125.45 -17.84 10.00
CA MET A 36 -125.41 -16.43 10.36
C MET A 36 -125.09 -16.24 11.85
N ILE A 37 -124.33 -15.19 12.17
CA ILE A 37 -123.90 -14.82 13.52
C ILE A 37 -124.42 -13.42 13.90
N GLU A 38 -124.41 -13.06 15.19
CA GLU A 38 -124.91 -11.76 15.67
C GLU A 38 -123.88 -10.63 15.51
N ASP A 39 -122.59 -10.97 15.45
CA ASP A 39 -121.53 -10.00 15.26
C ASP A 39 -121.34 -9.70 13.76
N GLY A 40 -121.51 -8.44 13.38
CA GLY A 40 -121.50 -7.99 11.98
C GLY A 40 -120.25 -7.21 11.61
N THR A 41 -119.11 -7.54 12.23
CA THR A 41 -117.88 -6.74 12.19
C THR A 41 -116.79 -7.34 11.33
N ASP A 42 -117.10 -8.39 10.58
CA ASP A 42 -116.20 -9.00 9.60
C ASP A 42 -116.04 -8.08 8.37
N CYS A 43 -114.78 -7.82 8.01
CA CYS A 43 -114.41 -7.01 6.85
C CYS A 43 -114.10 -7.85 5.60
N ASP A 44 -113.85 -9.16 5.71
CA ASP A 44 -113.72 -10.11 4.59
C ASP A 44 -114.30 -11.51 4.92
N ASP A 45 -115.63 -11.65 4.80
CA ASP A 45 -116.44 -12.88 5.02
C ASP A 45 -116.12 -14.04 4.04
N LEU A 46 -114.97 -14.02 3.37
CA LEU A 46 -114.43 -15.11 2.57
C LEU A 46 -113.10 -15.65 3.12
N ASP A 47 -112.46 -14.96 4.07
CA ASP A 47 -111.18 -15.34 4.68
C ASP A 47 -111.22 -15.34 6.21
N ARG A 48 -111.30 -16.56 6.77
CA ARG A 48 -111.33 -16.83 8.23
C ARG A 48 -110.19 -16.23 9.07
N SER A 49 -109.17 -15.65 8.43
CA SER A 49 -108.03 -15.02 9.09
C SER A 49 -108.13 -13.49 9.14
N VAL A 50 -109.16 -12.91 8.52
CA VAL A 50 -109.46 -11.48 8.48
C VAL A 50 -110.72 -11.24 9.30
N HIS A 51 -110.55 -10.88 10.56
CA HIS A 51 -111.67 -10.67 11.48
C HIS A 51 -111.26 -9.81 12.69
N PRO A 52 -112.23 -9.21 13.41
CA PRO A 52 -111.98 -8.53 14.67
C PRO A 52 -111.06 -9.29 15.62
N ASN A 53 -109.99 -8.63 16.08
CA ASN A 53 -108.93 -9.21 16.93
C ASN A 53 -108.07 -10.31 16.28
N ALA A 54 -108.07 -10.43 14.95
CA ALA A 54 -107.01 -11.15 14.27
C ALA A 54 -105.65 -10.47 14.53
N THR A 55 -104.56 -11.11 14.13
CA THR A 55 -103.24 -10.50 14.24
C THR A 55 -102.88 -9.85 12.93
N GLU A 56 -102.53 -8.58 12.97
CA GLU A 56 -102.00 -7.86 11.80
C GLU A 56 -100.74 -8.51 11.24
N PHE A 57 -100.66 -8.51 9.91
CA PHE A 57 -99.51 -8.89 9.12
C PHE A 57 -99.16 -7.74 8.17
N CYS A 58 -97.89 -7.63 7.78
CA CYS A 58 -97.47 -6.67 6.76
C CYS A 58 -97.83 -7.17 5.34
N ASP A 59 -99.11 -7.29 5.05
CA ASP A 59 -99.63 -7.76 3.75
C ASP A 59 -100.57 -6.77 3.06
N GLU A 60 -100.58 -5.52 3.51
CA GLU A 60 -101.41 -4.42 3.01
C GLU A 60 -102.91 -4.69 3.21
N MET A 61 -103.27 -5.52 4.20
CA MET A 61 -104.64 -5.90 4.55
C MET A 61 -104.94 -5.54 6.01
N ASP A 62 -106.11 -4.96 6.24
CA ASP A 62 -106.71 -4.77 7.57
C ASP A 62 -107.19 -6.15 8.05
N ASN A 63 -106.31 -6.89 8.72
CA ASN A 63 -106.57 -8.27 9.10
C ASN A 63 -107.47 -8.32 10.34
N ASP A 64 -107.36 -7.35 11.24
CA ASP A 64 -108.11 -7.29 12.48
C ASP A 64 -109.39 -6.44 12.42
N CYS A 65 -109.72 -5.92 11.25
CA CYS A 65 -110.91 -5.15 10.93
C CYS A 65 -111.13 -3.92 11.82
N ASP A 66 -110.06 -3.31 12.37
CA ASP A 66 -110.16 -2.09 13.19
C ASP A 66 -110.21 -0.80 12.35
N GLY A 67 -109.98 -0.91 11.03
CA GLY A 67 -110.00 0.18 10.06
C GLY A 67 -108.65 0.85 9.83
N LEU A 68 -107.58 0.36 10.45
CA LEU A 68 -106.20 0.65 10.12
C LEU A 68 -105.65 -0.52 9.26
N VAL A 69 -104.44 -0.37 8.71
CA VAL A 69 -103.83 -1.42 7.87
C VAL A 69 -102.40 -1.60 8.35
N ASP A 70 -102.02 -2.85 8.65
CA ASP A 70 -100.69 -3.30 9.06
C ASP A 70 -100.14 -2.60 10.33
N GLU A 71 -101.01 -2.20 11.25
CA GLU A 71 -100.64 -1.63 12.55
C GLU A 71 -100.15 -2.70 13.54
N GLU A 72 -99.48 -2.25 14.61
CA GLU A 72 -99.07 -3.10 15.73
C GLU A 72 -98.12 -4.28 15.41
N ARG A 73 -97.59 -4.39 14.19
CA ARG A 73 -96.57 -5.40 13.84
C ARG A 73 -95.60 -4.97 12.73
N GLY A 74 -94.58 -4.20 13.09
CA GLY A 74 -93.45 -3.88 12.21
C GLY A 74 -92.22 -4.77 12.44
N ASN A 75 -91.37 -4.91 11.42
CA ASN A 75 -89.96 -5.27 11.62
C ASN A 75 -89.24 -4.08 12.25
N LEU A 76 -88.23 -4.35 13.09
CA LEU A 76 -87.31 -3.32 13.54
C LEU A 76 -86.37 -2.96 12.41
N PHE A 77 -86.26 -1.66 12.14
CA PHE A 77 -85.24 -1.09 11.31
C PHE A 77 -84.44 -0.06 12.13
N PHE A 78 -83.17 0.10 11.81
CA PHE A 78 -82.19 0.93 12.51
C PHE A 78 -81.80 2.09 11.62
N ALA A 79 -81.58 3.26 12.19
CA ALA A 79 -81.19 4.44 11.41
C ALA A 79 -79.86 4.15 10.70
N ASP A 80 -79.76 4.57 9.44
CA ASP A 80 -78.58 4.48 8.57
C ASP A 80 -78.32 5.91 8.06
N ALA A 81 -77.62 6.70 8.86
CA ALA A 81 -77.50 8.14 8.67
C ALA A 81 -76.33 8.52 7.74
N ASP A 82 -75.32 7.68 7.58
CA ASP A 82 -74.23 7.87 6.62
C ASP A 82 -74.43 7.11 5.28
N GLY A 83 -75.32 6.12 5.24
CA GLY A 83 -75.74 5.41 4.04
C GLY A 83 -74.87 4.23 3.64
N ASP A 84 -74.14 3.61 4.58
CA ASP A 84 -73.25 2.47 4.30
C ASP A 84 -73.96 1.10 4.29
N GLY A 85 -75.20 1.05 4.81
CA GLY A 85 -76.03 -0.13 4.84
C GLY A 85 -76.07 -0.88 6.18
N PHE A 86 -75.34 -0.41 7.18
CA PHE A 86 -75.44 -0.80 8.59
C PHE A 86 -76.21 0.28 9.34
N GLY A 87 -76.72 -0.03 10.53
CA GLY A 87 -77.54 0.94 11.26
C GLY A 87 -77.35 0.93 12.77
N ASP A 88 -77.64 2.08 13.40
CA ASP A 88 -77.44 2.32 14.82
C ASP A 88 -78.39 1.46 15.69
N PRO A 89 -77.89 0.49 16.48
CA PRO A 89 -78.71 -0.35 17.35
C PRO A 89 -79.50 0.44 18.42
N SER A 90 -79.07 1.67 18.72
CA SER A 90 -79.70 2.56 19.69
C SER A 90 -80.85 3.39 19.11
N VAL A 91 -80.95 3.49 17.77
CA VAL A 91 -81.99 4.27 17.07
C VAL A 91 -82.79 3.35 16.14
N SER A 92 -83.87 2.77 16.67
CA SER A 92 -84.76 1.89 15.92
C SER A 92 -86.16 2.46 15.69
N SER A 93 -86.80 2.01 14.61
CA SER A 93 -88.20 2.27 14.27
C SER A 93 -88.86 0.97 13.81
N GLU A 94 -90.07 0.71 14.29
CA GLU A 94 -90.89 -0.41 13.81
C GLU A 94 -91.69 0.01 12.57
N ALA A 95 -91.59 -0.76 11.48
CA ALA A 95 -92.36 -0.55 10.26
C ALA A 95 -92.50 -1.85 9.45
N CYS A 96 -93.42 -1.90 8.49
CA CYS A 96 -93.57 -3.08 7.62
C CYS A 96 -92.53 -3.16 6.50
N ALA A 97 -92.01 -2.02 6.08
CA ALA A 97 -90.89 -1.90 5.16
C ALA A 97 -89.90 -0.88 5.71
N ALA A 98 -88.62 -1.01 5.34
CA ALA A 98 -87.56 -0.13 5.80
C ALA A 98 -87.94 1.33 5.51
N PRO A 99 -88.04 2.19 6.54
CA PRO A 99 -88.20 3.62 6.33
C PRO A 99 -87.02 4.16 5.49
N LEU A 100 -87.22 5.33 4.88
CA LEU A 100 -86.12 6.01 4.19
C LEU A 100 -85.03 6.35 5.23
N THR A 101 -83.76 6.04 4.92
CA THR A 101 -82.58 6.15 5.82
C THR A 101 -82.60 5.20 7.03
N TYR A 102 -83.21 4.02 6.86
CA TYR A 102 -83.19 2.96 7.85
C TYR A 102 -82.88 1.62 7.17
N VAL A 103 -82.17 0.72 7.87
CA VAL A 103 -81.80 -0.62 7.41
C VAL A 103 -82.17 -1.69 8.43
N ALA A 104 -82.14 -2.96 8.04
CA ALA A 104 -82.51 -4.06 8.95
C ALA A 104 -81.35 -4.53 9.83
N ASP A 105 -80.12 -4.15 9.47
CA ASP A 105 -78.90 -4.48 10.19
C ASP A 105 -78.67 -3.49 11.33
N ASP A 106 -78.26 -3.96 12.50
CA ASP A 106 -78.11 -3.19 13.74
C ASP A 106 -76.67 -3.19 14.28
N THR A 107 -75.70 -3.47 13.41
CA THR A 107 -74.32 -3.73 13.81
C THR A 107 -73.37 -2.55 13.65
N ASP A 108 -73.88 -1.36 13.33
CA ASP A 108 -73.08 -0.14 13.20
C ASP A 108 -72.72 0.46 14.58
N CYS A 109 -71.44 0.74 14.80
CA CYS A 109 -70.93 1.36 16.01
C CYS A 109 -70.75 2.89 15.91
N ASP A 110 -70.72 3.48 14.71
CA ASP A 110 -70.76 4.93 14.45
C ASP A 110 -71.55 5.27 13.17
N ASP A 111 -72.87 5.35 13.30
CA ASP A 111 -73.87 5.71 12.25
C ASP A 111 -73.68 7.13 11.65
N THR A 112 -72.59 7.81 11.97
CA THR A 112 -72.23 9.10 11.36
C THR A 112 -71.02 9.03 10.42
N ASP A 113 -70.35 7.88 10.33
CA ASP A 113 -69.17 7.66 9.51
C ASP A 113 -69.20 6.32 8.76
N ALA A 114 -69.49 6.38 7.46
CA ALA A 114 -69.55 5.22 6.57
C ALA A 114 -68.24 4.41 6.44
N GLY A 115 -67.15 4.89 7.06
CA GLY A 115 -65.90 4.16 7.22
C GLY A 115 -65.84 3.25 8.46
N VAL A 116 -66.83 3.31 9.36
CA VAL A 116 -66.86 2.61 10.64
C VAL A 116 -68.07 1.67 10.67
N ASN A 117 -67.88 0.42 10.26
CA ASN A 117 -68.92 -0.60 10.21
C ASN A 117 -68.31 -2.02 10.13
N PRO A 118 -69.08 -3.08 10.39
CA PRO A 118 -68.58 -4.48 10.35
C PRO A 118 -68.02 -5.01 9.03
N GLY A 119 -68.06 -4.23 7.97
CA GLY A 119 -67.42 -4.54 6.69
C GLY A 119 -66.19 -3.69 6.38
N ALA A 120 -65.80 -2.76 7.26
CA ALA A 120 -64.65 -1.90 7.10
C ALA A 120 -63.33 -2.66 7.33
N ASP A 121 -62.25 -2.14 6.76
CA ASP A 121 -60.89 -2.59 7.06
C ASP A 121 -60.35 -1.71 8.19
N GLU A 122 -59.76 -2.31 9.22
CA GLU A 122 -59.10 -1.57 10.30
C GLU A 122 -57.96 -0.66 9.79
N LEU A 123 -57.93 0.56 10.31
CA LEU A 123 -56.88 1.54 10.08
C LEU A 123 -56.17 1.82 11.40
N CYS A 124 -54.89 2.21 11.36
CA CYS A 124 -54.18 2.66 12.56
C CYS A 124 -54.61 4.09 12.98
N ASN A 125 -55.88 4.27 13.37
CA ASN A 125 -56.48 5.56 13.69
C ASN A 125 -56.98 5.66 15.15
N GLY A 126 -56.94 4.55 15.91
CA GLY A 126 -57.39 4.44 17.29
C GLY A 126 -58.91 4.31 17.43
N LEU A 127 -59.61 3.93 16.37
CA LEU A 127 -61.03 3.61 16.31
C LEU A 127 -61.20 2.09 16.13
N ASP A 128 -62.42 1.62 16.36
CA ASP A 128 -62.86 0.25 16.09
C ASP A 128 -63.64 0.37 14.77
N ASP A 129 -62.90 0.40 13.65
CA ASP A 129 -63.48 0.69 12.32
C ASP A 129 -64.39 -0.47 11.88
N ASP A 130 -64.11 -1.72 12.28
CA ASP A 130 -64.89 -2.91 11.94
C ASP A 130 -65.91 -3.34 13.03
N CYS A 131 -66.04 -2.54 14.08
CA CYS A 131 -67.00 -2.74 15.16
C CYS A 131 -66.94 -4.13 15.84
N ASP A 132 -65.79 -4.81 15.83
CA ASP A 132 -65.63 -6.12 16.49
C ASP A 132 -65.32 -6.03 17.99
N GLY A 133 -65.03 -4.82 18.48
CA GLY A 133 -64.73 -4.49 19.86
C GLY A 133 -63.24 -4.50 20.21
N THR A 134 -62.36 -4.71 19.25
CA THR A 134 -60.93 -4.42 19.33
C THR A 134 -60.60 -3.08 18.65
N LEU A 135 -59.32 -2.70 18.66
CA LEU A 135 -58.88 -1.40 18.14
C LEU A 135 -57.66 -1.65 17.28
N ASP A 136 -57.72 -1.22 16.03
CA ASP A 136 -56.64 -1.27 15.05
C ASP A 136 -56.02 -2.68 14.87
N GLU A 137 -56.74 -3.76 15.13
CA GLU A 137 -56.26 -5.13 14.92
C GLU A 137 -56.22 -5.49 13.44
N ASP A 138 -55.18 -6.21 13.03
CA ASP A 138 -55.00 -6.57 11.62
C ASP A 138 -55.07 -5.37 10.64
N ALA A 139 -54.85 -4.14 11.15
CA ALA A 139 -54.99 -2.92 10.40
C ALA A 139 -54.12 -2.90 9.13
N THR A 140 -54.70 -2.41 8.04
CA THR A 140 -54.09 -2.46 6.70
C THR A 140 -52.81 -1.62 6.56
N GLU A 141 -52.65 -0.62 7.44
CA GLU A 141 -51.54 0.34 7.44
C GLU A 141 -50.51 0.08 8.57
N MET A 142 -50.48 -1.13 9.13
CA MET A 142 -49.46 -1.51 10.10
C MET A 142 -48.05 -1.35 9.53
N SER A 143 -47.12 -0.86 10.37
CA SER A 143 -45.70 -0.80 10.02
C SER A 143 -44.98 -2.06 10.48
N ALA A 144 -43.95 -2.45 9.73
CA ALA A 144 -43.02 -3.48 10.18
C ALA A 144 -42.05 -2.88 11.21
N TRP A 145 -41.88 -3.59 12.31
CA TRP A 145 -40.96 -3.27 13.40
C TRP A 145 -40.00 -4.44 13.60
N TYR A 146 -38.72 -4.17 13.80
CA TYR A 146 -37.63 -5.14 13.85
C TYR A 146 -37.04 -5.18 15.25
N LEU A 147 -36.85 -6.39 15.80
CA LEU A 147 -36.29 -6.55 17.15
C LEU A 147 -34.91 -5.90 17.21
N ASP A 148 -34.70 -5.07 18.22
CA ASP A 148 -33.43 -4.44 18.56
C ASP A 148 -33.01 -5.00 19.93
N TYR A 149 -32.14 -6.01 19.90
CA TYR A 149 -31.79 -6.81 21.07
C TYR A 149 -30.65 -6.20 21.88
N ASP A 150 -29.69 -5.53 21.24
CA ASP A 150 -28.56 -4.89 21.91
C ASP A 150 -28.75 -3.38 22.19
N ASN A 151 -29.83 -2.79 21.68
CA ASN A 151 -30.29 -1.41 21.87
C ASN A 151 -29.41 -0.35 21.20
N ASP A 152 -28.94 -0.58 19.98
CA ASP A 152 -28.23 0.41 19.17
C ASP A 152 -29.12 1.21 18.20
N SER A 153 -30.43 0.93 18.20
CA SER A 153 -31.46 1.53 17.34
C SER A 153 -31.57 0.96 15.93
N PHE A 154 -30.84 -0.10 15.61
CA PHE A 154 -30.98 -0.88 14.39
C PHE A 154 -31.51 -2.27 14.75
N GLY A 155 -32.37 -2.81 13.89
CA GLY A 155 -33.09 -4.05 14.18
C GLY A 155 -32.79 -5.15 13.19
N ASN A 156 -33.01 -6.38 13.65
CA ASN A 156 -32.81 -7.58 12.86
C ASN A 156 -33.95 -7.81 11.86
N TRP A 157 -33.63 -7.77 10.57
CA TRP A 157 -34.60 -7.99 9.49
C TRP A 157 -35.32 -9.36 9.53
N MET A 158 -34.73 -10.38 10.15
CA MET A 158 -35.35 -11.70 10.31
C MET A 158 -36.33 -11.78 11.50
N ALA A 159 -36.31 -10.81 12.41
CA ALA A 159 -37.09 -10.78 13.64
C ALA A 159 -38.10 -9.61 13.61
N GLN A 160 -39.03 -9.65 12.65
CA GLN A 160 -40.05 -8.60 12.50
C GLN A 160 -41.40 -8.92 13.14
N THR A 161 -42.12 -7.87 13.54
CA THR A 161 -43.53 -7.88 13.93
C THR A 161 -44.27 -6.73 13.24
N TRP A 162 -45.60 -6.84 13.11
CA TRP A 162 -46.45 -5.78 12.54
C TRP A 162 -47.27 -5.15 13.66
N SER A 163 -47.32 -3.81 13.68
CA SER A 163 -48.04 -3.03 14.70
C SER A 163 -48.20 -1.60 14.23
N CYS A 164 -49.29 -0.95 14.65
CA CYS A 164 -49.52 0.48 14.42
C CYS A 164 -48.48 1.35 15.14
N ASP A 165 -48.20 1.04 16.41
CA ASP A 165 -47.21 1.72 17.22
C ASP A 165 -45.94 0.87 17.42
N GLN A 166 -44.81 1.54 17.69
CA GLN A 166 -43.52 0.91 18.02
C GLN A 166 -43.65 -0.01 19.23
N PRO A 167 -43.50 -1.34 19.07
CA PRO A 167 -43.45 -2.25 20.19
C PRO A 167 -42.17 -2.03 21.01
N ALA A 168 -42.23 -2.28 22.31
CA ALA A 168 -41.07 -2.14 23.18
C ALA A 168 -39.95 -3.13 22.76
N GLY A 169 -38.74 -2.61 22.55
CA GLY A 169 -37.58 -3.39 22.10
C GLY A 169 -37.54 -3.65 20.59
N TYR A 170 -38.35 -2.95 19.79
CA TYR A 170 -38.30 -3.00 18.34
C TYR A 170 -38.05 -1.61 17.75
N VAL A 171 -37.47 -1.53 16.57
CA VAL A 171 -37.16 -0.30 15.82
C VAL A 171 -37.64 -0.40 14.37
N ALA A 172 -37.75 0.73 13.68
CA ALA A 172 -38.21 0.76 12.29
C ALA A 172 -37.10 0.39 11.29
N ASP A 173 -35.83 0.54 11.69
CA ASP A 173 -34.70 0.26 10.81
C ASP A 173 -34.29 -1.21 10.90
N ALA A 174 -34.09 -1.85 9.75
CA ALA A 174 -33.86 -3.30 9.62
C ALA A 174 -32.43 -3.65 9.19
N THR A 175 -31.53 -2.66 9.23
CA THR A 175 -30.22 -2.72 8.59
C THR A 175 -29.13 -3.25 9.50
N ASP A 176 -29.46 -3.70 10.70
CA ASP A 176 -28.50 -4.31 11.60
C ASP A 176 -28.00 -5.67 11.07
N CYS A 177 -26.69 -5.80 10.93
CA CYS A 177 -26.04 -7.04 10.53
C CYS A 177 -25.66 -7.95 11.72
N ASN A 178 -25.66 -7.44 12.96
CA ASN A 178 -25.39 -8.20 14.17
C ASN A 178 -26.05 -7.64 15.45
N ASP A 179 -27.32 -8.00 15.60
CA ASP A 179 -28.24 -7.74 16.74
C ASP A 179 -27.81 -8.29 18.12
N LEU A 180 -26.55 -8.68 18.28
CA LEU A 180 -25.98 -9.07 19.57
C LEU A 180 -24.86 -8.12 20.03
N LEU A 181 -24.41 -7.21 19.17
CA LEU A 181 -23.28 -6.32 19.40
C LEU A 181 -23.64 -4.89 18.99
N SER A 182 -23.93 -4.03 19.98
CA SER A 182 -24.27 -2.61 19.76
C SER A 182 -23.13 -1.73 19.22
N SER A 183 -22.00 -2.33 18.87
CA SER A 183 -20.90 -1.69 18.13
C SER A 183 -20.94 -2.00 16.64
N VAL A 184 -21.79 -2.94 16.21
CA VAL A 184 -21.88 -3.44 14.84
C VAL A 184 -23.22 -3.03 14.27
N PHE A 185 -23.23 -1.91 13.57
CA PHE A 185 -24.44 -1.33 12.98
C PHE A 185 -24.09 -0.43 11.80
N PRO A 186 -25.05 -0.13 10.92
CA PRO A 186 -24.83 0.76 9.78
C PRO A 186 -24.15 2.08 10.12
N SER A 187 -23.05 2.36 9.43
CA SER A 187 -22.23 3.56 9.68
C SER A 187 -21.56 3.63 11.05
N ALA A 188 -21.39 2.49 11.75
CA ALA A 188 -20.43 2.38 12.83
C ALA A 188 -19.01 2.70 12.30
N SER A 189 -18.07 2.94 13.22
CA SER A 189 -16.67 3.13 12.83
C SER A 189 -15.96 1.81 12.91
N GLU A 190 -15.38 1.37 11.80
CA GLU A 190 -14.54 0.18 11.74
C GLU A 190 -13.48 0.18 12.83
N THR A 191 -13.27 -0.99 13.39
CA THR A 191 -12.13 -1.31 14.25
C THR A 191 -11.52 -2.58 13.71
N CYS A 192 -10.18 -2.67 13.66
CA CYS A 192 -9.47 -3.87 13.22
C CYS A 192 -9.71 -5.07 14.17
N ASN A 193 -10.86 -5.72 14.04
CA ASN A 193 -11.40 -6.74 14.93
C ASN A 193 -11.92 -7.98 14.15
N GLY A 194 -11.91 -7.92 12.81
CA GLY A 194 -12.36 -8.99 11.92
C GLY A 194 -13.87 -9.08 11.75
N LEU A 195 -14.61 -8.05 12.15
CA LEU A 195 -16.04 -7.87 11.94
C LEU A 195 -16.25 -6.76 10.91
N ASP A 196 -17.37 -6.83 10.22
CA ASP A 196 -17.94 -5.74 9.42
C ASP A 196 -18.72 -4.89 10.41
N ASP A 197 -18.07 -3.90 11.06
CA ASP A 197 -18.70 -3.12 12.12
C ASP A 197 -19.77 -2.19 11.53
N ASP A 198 -19.55 -1.64 10.34
CA ASP A 198 -20.44 -0.66 9.70
C ASP A 198 -21.50 -1.25 8.76
N CYS A 199 -21.53 -2.59 8.63
CA CYS A 199 -22.46 -3.38 7.82
C CYS A 199 -22.44 -3.02 6.31
N ASP A 200 -21.33 -2.52 5.76
CA ASP A 200 -21.19 -2.19 4.34
C ASP A 200 -20.83 -3.39 3.44
N GLY A 201 -20.53 -4.54 4.05
CA GLY A 201 -20.15 -5.78 3.37
C GLY A 201 -18.64 -5.93 3.14
N THR A 202 -17.84 -4.98 3.62
CA THR A 202 -16.40 -5.09 3.75
C THR A 202 -16.02 -5.31 5.22
N THR A 203 -14.73 -5.41 5.53
CA THR A 203 -14.29 -5.85 6.86
C THR A 203 -12.98 -5.16 7.16
N ASP A 204 -12.96 -4.40 8.25
CA ASP A 204 -11.83 -3.61 8.72
C ASP A 204 -11.31 -2.64 7.64
N GLU A 205 -12.17 -2.07 6.80
CA GLU A 205 -11.79 -1.11 5.78
C GLU A 205 -11.41 0.26 6.38
N GLY A 206 -10.41 0.92 5.79
CA GLY A 206 -9.91 2.20 6.28
C GLY A 206 -9.15 2.16 7.61
N VAL A 207 -9.06 0.99 8.28
CA VAL A 207 -8.32 0.81 9.55
C VAL A 207 -7.12 -0.14 9.45
N LYS A 208 -6.97 -0.85 8.33
CA LYS A 208 -5.76 -1.65 8.04
C LYS A 208 -4.53 -0.76 7.92
N THR A 209 -3.39 -1.33 8.28
CA THR A 209 -2.08 -0.74 8.09
C THR A 209 -1.34 -1.44 6.97
N THR A 210 -0.57 -0.68 6.21
CA THR A 210 0.38 -1.21 5.23
C THR A 210 1.58 -1.81 5.94
N PHE A 211 1.89 -3.06 5.65
CA PHE A 211 3.13 -3.74 6.01
C PHE A 211 3.93 -4.06 4.75
N TYR A 212 5.24 -4.27 4.90
CA TYR A 212 6.21 -4.47 3.84
C TYR A 212 6.87 -5.83 4.02
N ALA A 213 7.09 -6.57 2.93
CA ALA A 213 7.76 -7.87 3.01
C ALA A 213 9.18 -7.69 3.57
N ASP A 214 9.58 -8.61 4.43
CA ASP A 214 10.90 -8.71 5.08
C ASP A 214 11.41 -10.14 4.80
N ALA A 215 12.13 -10.30 3.68
CA ALA A 215 12.44 -11.62 3.14
C ALA A 215 13.70 -12.26 3.75
N ASP A 216 14.62 -11.46 4.28
CA ASP A 216 15.82 -11.90 4.98
C ASP A 216 15.70 -11.88 6.53
N ALA A 217 14.62 -11.30 7.05
CA ALA A 217 14.26 -11.24 8.46
C ALA A 217 15.15 -10.33 9.33
N ASP A 218 15.60 -9.20 8.79
CA ASP A 218 16.37 -8.18 9.53
C ASP A 218 15.49 -7.14 10.26
N GLY A 219 14.20 -7.06 9.92
CA GLY A 219 13.22 -6.16 10.52
C GLY A 219 12.91 -4.90 9.72
N TYR A 220 13.55 -4.70 8.57
CA TYR A 220 13.24 -3.72 7.55
C TYR A 220 12.55 -4.41 6.39
N GLY A 221 11.81 -3.65 5.57
CA GLY A 221 10.99 -4.25 4.55
C GLY A 221 10.95 -3.49 3.24
N ASN A 222 10.61 -4.23 2.19
CA ASN A 222 10.59 -3.76 0.81
C ASN A 222 9.36 -2.92 0.50
N VAL A 223 9.58 -1.63 0.21
CA VAL A 223 8.52 -0.68 -0.17
C VAL A 223 7.68 -1.10 -1.38
N ALA A 224 8.20 -1.97 -2.26
CA ALA A 224 7.49 -2.44 -3.46
C ALA A 224 6.57 -3.64 -3.21
N VAL A 225 6.73 -4.35 -2.08
CA VAL A 225 5.95 -5.55 -1.76
C VAL A 225 5.17 -5.31 -0.47
N THR A 226 3.90 -4.93 -0.62
CA THR A 226 3.06 -4.50 0.50
C THR A 226 1.88 -5.43 0.75
N GLU A 227 1.46 -5.52 2.01
CA GLU A 227 0.22 -6.13 2.46
C GLU A 227 -0.58 -5.15 3.35
N GLU A 228 -1.90 -5.11 3.19
CA GLU A 228 -2.79 -4.35 4.08
C GLU A 228 -3.44 -5.31 5.08
N ALA A 229 -3.13 -5.17 6.37
CA ALA A 229 -3.66 -6.03 7.43
C ALA A 229 -3.79 -5.27 8.77
N CYS A 230 -4.44 -5.90 9.75
CA CYS A 230 -4.52 -5.38 11.12
C CYS A 230 -3.25 -5.60 11.94
N ASP A 231 -2.57 -6.70 11.65
CA ASP A 231 -1.32 -7.13 12.26
C ASP A 231 -0.43 -7.67 11.13
N PRO A 232 0.90 -7.60 11.23
CA PRO A 232 1.79 -8.10 10.19
C PRO A 232 1.66 -9.61 10.06
N SER A 233 1.52 -10.08 8.81
CA SER A 233 1.69 -11.49 8.47
C SER A 233 3.14 -11.94 8.71
N GLU A 234 3.37 -13.25 8.78
CA GLU A 234 4.73 -13.79 8.88
C GLU A 234 5.56 -13.37 7.65
N GLY A 235 6.73 -12.76 7.87
CA GLY A 235 7.58 -12.20 6.81
C GLY A 235 7.17 -10.80 6.34
N PHE A 236 6.41 -10.06 7.14
CA PHE A 236 6.10 -8.65 6.90
C PHE A 236 6.40 -7.80 8.14
N VAL A 237 6.84 -6.56 7.93
CA VAL A 237 7.18 -5.58 8.97
C VAL A 237 6.58 -4.21 8.65
N TYR A 238 6.60 -3.31 9.64
CA TYR A 238 6.05 -1.95 9.46
C TYR A 238 7.04 -1.01 8.77
N ASP A 239 8.34 -1.26 8.94
CA ASP A 239 9.37 -0.42 8.36
C ASP A 239 9.54 -0.74 6.87
N SER A 240 9.74 0.29 6.05
CA SER A 240 9.74 0.20 4.59
C SER A 240 11.05 0.69 3.97
N THR A 241 12.10 0.74 4.78
CA THR A 241 13.34 1.47 4.48
C THR A 241 14.47 0.59 3.97
N ASP A 242 14.18 -0.69 3.72
CA ASP A 242 15.13 -1.64 3.17
C ASP A 242 15.40 -1.39 1.67
N CYS A 243 16.68 -1.35 1.31
CA CYS A 243 17.15 -1.19 -0.06
C CYS A 243 17.53 -2.52 -0.75
N ASP A 244 17.78 -3.61 -0.01
CA ASP A 244 17.96 -4.98 -0.53
C ASP A 244 17.40 -6.04 0.42
N ASP A 245 16.09 -6.24 0.34
CA ASP A 245 15.24 -7.23 1.06
C ASP A 245 15.61 -8.72 0.84
N ALA A 246 16.78 -9.00 0.28
CA ALA A 246 17.34 -10.34 0.17
C ALA A 246 18.65 -10.51 0.97
N ASP A 247 19.19 -9.45 1.56
CA ASP A 247 20.45 -9.43 2.27
C ASP A 247 20.35 -8.74 3.65
N VAL A 248 20.41 -9.56 4.70
CA VAL A 248 20.30 -9.17 6.12
C VAL A 248 21.36 -8.15 6.57
N ASP A 249 22.45 -8.01 5.80
CA ASP A 249 23.54 -7.09 6.09
C ASP A 249 23.36 -5.73 5.37
N VAL A 250 22.30 -5.55 4.56
CA VAL A 250 22.00 -4.33 3.79
C VAL A 250 20.67 -3.71 4.25
N ASN A 251 20.73 -2.83 5.25
CA ASN A 251 19.57 -2.15 5.80
C ASN A 251 19.94 -0.87 6.57
N PRO A 252 18.97 0.02 6.88
CA PRO A 252 19.21 1.26 7.63
C PRO A 252 19.87 1.18 9.00
N GLY A 253 19.98 -0.02 9.58
CA GLY A 253 20.70 -0.26 10.83
C GLY A 253 22.09 -0.86 10.65
N ALA A 254 22.52 -1.16 9.43
CA ALA A 254 23.81 -1.77 9.13
C ALA A 254 24.96 -0.77 9.26
N ASP A 255 26.15 -1.30 9.52
CA ASP A 255 27.40 -0.55 9.42
C ASP A 255 27.85 -0.56 7.95
N GLU A 256 28.52 0.50 7.51
CA GLU A 256 29.02 0.63 6.14
C GLU A 256 30.37 -0.05 5.92
N PHE A 257 30.54 -0.63 4.74
CA PHE A 257 31.78 -1.26 4.31
C PHE A 257 32.14 -0.82 2.89
N CYS A 258 33.44 -0.80 2.58
CA CYS A 258 33.97 -0.49 1.25
C CYS A 258 33.77 -1.67 0.27
N ASN A 259 32.52 -2.06 0.01
CA ASN A 259 32.11 -3.25 -0.73
C ASN A 259 31.32 -2.93 -2.02
N SER A 260 31.18 -1.65 -2.36
CA SER A 260 30.38 -1.11 -3.48
C SER A 260 28.87 -1.32 -3.38
N LEU A 261 28.37 -1.52 -2.17
CA LEU A 261 26.97 -1.49 -1.79
C LEU A 261 26.71 -0.24 -0.92
N ASP A 262 25.43 0.11 -0.81
CA ASP A 262 24.91 1.10 0.14
C ASP A 262 24.36 0.24 1.29
N ASP A 263 25.23 -0.17 2.22
CA ASP A 263 24.88 -1.19 3.22
C ASP A 263 23.84 -0.64 4.20
N ASN A 264 23.86 0.67 4.47
CA ASN A 264 22.98 1.36 5.42
C ASN A 264 21.78 2.05 4.75
N CYS A 265 21.60 1.89 3.44
CA CYS A 265 20.47 2.43 2.68
C CYS A 265 20.27 3.96 2.83
N ASP A 266 21.30 4.76 3.10
CA ASP A 266 21.18 6.22 3.22
C ASP A 266 21.31 6.95 1.87
N GLY A 267 21.67 6.22 0.81
CA GLY A 267 21.80 6.69 -0.56
C GLY A 267 23.21 7.09 -0.96
N THR A 268 24.21 6.92 -0.10
CA THR A 268 25.62 6.92 -0.47
C THR A 268 26.16 5.49 -0.53
N VAL A 269 27.24 5.30 -1.30
CA VAL A 269 27.88 4.00 -1.49
C VAL A 269 29.31 4.20 -1.08
N ASP A 270 29.83 3.33 -0.21
CA ASP A 270 31.20 3.34 0.27
C ASP A 270 31.60 4.70 0.91
N GLU A 271 30.99 5.08 2.03
CA GLU A 271 31.31 6.32 2.74
C GLU A 271 32.72 6.36 3.31
N ASP A 272 33.22 7.57 3.51
CA ASP A 272 34.55 7.82 4.08
C ASP A 272 34.72 7.21 5.49
N ASP A 273 33.64 7.06 6.27
CA ASP A 273 33.65 6.48 7.62
C ASP A 273 33.25 5.00 7.68
N ALA A 274 33.28 4.29 6.54
CA ALA A 274 33.10 2.84 6.47
C ALA A 274 34.05 2.12 7.44
N VAL A 275 33.56 1.03 8.03
CA VAL A 275 34.25 0.29 9.10
C VAL A 275 35.59 -0.28 8.66
N ASP A 276 35.73 -0.63 7.39
CA ASP A 276 36.94 -1.16 6.76
C ASP A 276 37.62 -0.17 5.80
N ALA A 277 37.33 1.13 5.93
CA ALA A 277 38.00 2.17 5.18
C ALA A 277 39.53 2.06 5.33
N PRO A 278 40.29 1.85 4.24
CA PRO A 278 41.74 1.85 4.29
C PRO A 278 42.25 3.24 4.64
N THR A 279 43.37 3.26 5.36
CA THR A 279 44.14 4.49 5.60
C THR A 279 45.02 4.77 4.38
N TRP A 280 44.95 6.00 3.87
CA TRP A 280 45.82 6.53 2.84
C TRP A 280 46.71 7.62 3.43
N TYR A 281 47.92 7.75 2.90
CA TYR A 281 48.98 8.67 3.36
C TYR A 281 49.22 9.70 2.26
N ALA A 282 49.33 10.99 2.61
CA ALA A 282 49.58 12.03 1.62
C ALA A 282 50.92 11.78 0.92
N ASP A 283 50.93 11.99 -0.39
CA ASP A 283 52.06 11.85 -1.31
C ASP A 283 52.14 13.18 -2.08
N SER A 284 52.89 14.12 -1.51
CA SER A 284 52.89 15.54 -1.88
C SER A 284 53.92 15.88 -2.96
N ASP A 285 55.01 15.12 -3.02
CA ASP A 285 56.07 15.22 -4.04
C ASP A 285 55.91 14.19 -5.18
N LEU A 286 55.03 13.19 -5.01
CA LEU A 286 54.60 12.23 -6.04
C LEU A 286 55.61 11.10 -6.30
N ASP A 287 56.33 10.66 -5.27
CA ASP A 287 57.31 9.57 -5.34
C ASP A 287 56.75 8.17 -5.02
N LEU A 288 55.46 8.09 -4.66
CA LEU A 288 54.69 6.88 -4.28
C LEU A 288 54.91 6.37 -2.86
N TYR A 289 55.60 7.14 -2.02
CA TYR A 289 55.63 6.98 -0.57
C TYR A 289 54.76 8.07 0.06
N GLY A 290 54.38 7.92 1.32
CA GLY A 290 53.53 8.93 1.94
C GLY A 290 53.74 9.13 3.43
N ASP A 291 53.37 10.31 3.91
CA ASP A 291 53.59 10.76 5.29
C ASP A 291 52.68 10.02 6.29
N GLU A 292 53.27 9.23 7.19
CA GLU A 292 52.57 8.53 8.27
C GLU A 292 51.74 9.45 9.20
N ASN A 293 52.04 10.75 9.23
CA ASN A 293 51.37 11.76 10.05
C ASN A 293 50.24 12.50 9.32
N ASN A 294 50.13 12.35 8.00
CA ASN A 294 49.11 12.98 7.17
C ASN A 294 48.23 11.92 6.52
N THR A 295 47.29 11.40 7.31
CA THR A 295 46.44 10.30 6.90
C THR A 295 45.01 10.72 6.57
N LEU A 296 44.38 9.96 5.68
CA LEU A 296 42.96 10.03 5.39
C LEU A 296 42.38 8.61 5.31
N GLU A 297 41.31 8.32 6.06
CA GLU A 297 40.58 7.05 5.96
C GLU A 297 39.42 7.24 4.99
N VAL A 298 39.45 6.55 3.85
CA VAL A 298 38.41 6.56 2.82
C VAL A 298 38.47 5.29 1.96
N CYS A 299 37.36 4.87 1.37
CA CYS A 299 37.30 3.64 0.56
C CYS A 299 38.15 3.66 -0.72
N THR A 300 38.40 4.83 -1.30
CA THR A 300 39.19 4.96 -2.54
C THR A 300 40.33 5.95 -2.36
N ALA A 301 41.52 5.60 -2.88
CA ALA A 301 42.68 6.46 -2.90
C ALA A 301 42.34 7.87 -3.40
N PRO A 302 42.43 8.90 -2.55
CA PRO A 302 42.35 10.28 -3.00
C PRO A 302 43.52 10.61 -3.95
N ALA A 303 43.35 11.65 -4.76
CA ALA A 303 44.48 12.16 -5.55
C ALA A 303 45.55 12.77 -4.63
N GLY A 304 46.82 12.39 -4.83
CA GLY A 304 47.95 12.80 -3.98
C GLY A 304 48.01 12.06 -2.65
N TYR A 305 47.49 10.83 -2.61
CA TYR A 305 47.59 9.95 -1.46
C TYR A 305 47.91 8.52 -1.94
N ILE A 306 48.73 7.78 -1.19
CA ILE A 306 49.17 6.42 -1.48
C ILE A 306 48.97 5.51 -0.25
N ALA A 307 49.05 4.19 -0.44
CA ALA A 307 48.84 3.22 0.64
C ALA A 307 50.10 2.95 1.48
N ASP A 308 51.26 3.29 0.94
CA ASP A 308 52.53 3.18 1.65
C ASP A 308 52.71 4.41 2.56
N ALA A 309 53.30 4.19 3.73
CA ALA A 309 53.40 5.16 4.82
C ALA A 309 54.84 5.43 5.24
N THR A 310 55.78 5.10 4.36
CA THR A 310 57.19 4.94 4.71
C THR A 310 58.06 6.13 4.31
N ASP A 311 57.44 7.22 3.87
CA ASP A 311 58.12 8.47 3.55
C ASP A 311 58.50 9.23 4.83
N CYS A 312 59.76 9.66 4.91
CA CYS A 312 60.30 10.44 6.01
C CYS A 312 60.39 11.95 5.73
N ASP A 313 60.27 12.41 4.47
CA ASP A 313 60.09 13.81 4.07
C ASP A 313 59.22 13.95 2.82
N ASP A 314 57.89 13.95 3.02
CA ASP A 314 56.80 14.18 2.03
C ASP A 314 56.81 15.59 1.41
N THR A 315 57.98 16.19 1.20
CA THR A 315 58.17 17.41 0.43
C THR A 315 59.33 17.32 -0.55
N ASP A 316 60.03 16.19 -0.59
CA ASP A 316 61.25 15.92 -1.35
C ASP A 316 61.21 14.50 -1.92
N ASP A 317 61.01 14.39 -3.25
CA ASP A 317 60.87 13.12 -3.98
C ASP A 317 62.13 12.24 -3.98
N LEU A 318 63.22 12.73 -3.40
CA LEU A 318 64.48 12.01 -3.22
C LEU A 318 64.66 11.43 -1.80
N VAL A 319 63.73 11.68 -0.88
CA VAL A 319 63.83 11.29 0.53
C VAL A 319 62.74 10.28 0.88
N ASN A 320 62.99 9.02 0.54
CA ASN A 320 62.03 7.92 0.69
C ASN A 320 62.77 6.57 0.86
N PRO A 321 62.09 5.45 1.14
CA PRO A 321 62.73 4.14 1.33
C PRO A 321 63.56 3.59 0.16
N GLU A 322 63.39 4.12 -1.04
CA GLU A 322 64.20 3.81 -2.23
C GLU A 322 65.17 4.95 -2.58
N GLY A 323 65.27 5.98 -1.73
CA GLY A 323 66.21 7.08 -1.86
C GLY A 323 67.66 6.63 -1.70
N ILE A 324 68.57 7.40 -2.28
CA ILE A 324 70.02 7.17 -2.13
C ILE A 324 70.55 8.06 -1.02
N GLU A 325 71.23 7.46 -0.05
CA GLU A 325 71.93 8.16 1.03
C GLU A 325 72.97 9.17 0.53
N ILE A 326 72.86 10.42 0.99
CA ILE A 326 73.77 11.52 0.66
C ILE A 326 74.60 11.86 1.89
N CYS A 327 75.92 11.67 1.78
CA CYS A 327 76.80 11.94 2.90
C CYS A 327 76.96 13.44 3.22
N ASP A 328 77.12 13.74 4.51
CA ASP A 328 77.33 15.05 5.12
C ASP A 328 76.16 16.06 4.96
N ASP A 329 74.98 15.63 4.49
CA ASP A 329 73.79 16.48 4.37
C ASP A 329 72.89 16.44 5.62
N THR A 330 73.12 15.47 6.51
CA THR A 330 72.40 15.23 7.78
C THR A 330 70.92 14.84 7.64
N ILE A 331 70.50 14.50 6.43
CA ILE A 331 69.19 13.96 6.08
C ILE A 331 69.29 12.43 6.08
N ASP A 332 68.17 11.75 6.31
CA ASP A 332 68.04 10.29 6.20
C ASP A 332 67.28 10.10 4.90
N ASN A 333 68.02 9.94 3.79
CA ASN A 333 67.46 9.99 2.43
C ASN A 333 66.78 8.68 2.07
N ASP A 334 67.22 7.56 2.64
CA ASP A 334 66.64 6.23 2.40
C ASP A 334 65.64 5.79 3.50
N CYS A 335 65.33 6.69 4.43
CA CYS A 335 64.39 6.50 5.53
C CYS A 335 64.67 5.23 6.37
N ASP A 336 65.90 4.73 6.43
CA ASP A 336 66.26 3.53 7.17
C ASP A 336 66.52 3.79 8.67
N GLY A 337 66.62 5.08 9.04
CA GLY A 337 66.83 5.56 10.40
C GLY A 337 68.28 5.92 10.74
N ASP A 338 69.21 5.72 9.81
CA ASP A 338 70.57 6.21 9.84
C ASP A 338 70.72 7.40 8.87
N THR A 339 71.63 8.34 9.17
CA THR A 339 71.66 9.66 8.47
C THR A 339 72.90 9.89 7.63
N ASP A 340 73.92 9.03 7.72
CA ASP A 340 75.27 9.37 7.17
C ASP A 340 76.34 8.29 7.47
N LEU A 341 76.23 7.61 8.62
CA LEU A 341 77.39 6.95 9.27
C LEU A 341 77.34 5.41 9.27
N SER A 342 76.25 4.83 8.77
CA SER A 342 76.02 3.38 8.71
C SER A 342 76.17 2.80 7.30
N ASP A 343 75.80 3.56 6.26
CA ASP A 343 75.54 3.03 4.92
C ASP A 343 76.57 3.43 3.87
N GLU A 344 76.48 2.77 2.71
CA GLU A 344 77.17 3.22 1.51
C GLU A 344 76.39 4.45 1.01
N CYS A 345 77.00 5.65 1.11
CA CYS A 345 76.38 6.92 0.74
C CYS A 345 77.20 7.66 -0.35
N LEU A 346 76.56 8.57 -1.07
CA LEU A 346 77.15 9.42 -2.11
C LEU A 346 77.71 10.72 -1.53
N TYR A 347 78.93 11.12 -1.93
CA TYR A 347 79.44 12.48 -1.67
C TYR A 347 79.38 13.33 -2.96
N GLU A 348 79.18 14.63 -2.82
CA GLU A 348 79.37 15.54 -3.95
C GLU A 348 80.85 15.58 -4.37
N GLY A 349 81.14 15.40 -5.65
CA GLY A 349 82.48 15.61 -6.19
C GLY A 349 82.88 14.71 -7.35
N THR A 350 84.16 14.83 -7.71
CA THR A 350 84.78 14.12 -8.83
C THR A 350 85.34 12.78 -8.38
N TYR A 351 84.90 11.71 -9.01
CA TYR A 351 85.29 10.34 -8.77
C TYR A 351 86.01 9.75 -9.97
N THR A 352 87.07 8.98 -9.73
CA THR A 352 87.82 8.33 -10.81
C THR A 352 87.77 6.83 -10.64
N GLY A 353 87.30 6.11 -11.66
CA GLY A 353 87.22 4.66 -11.71
C GLY A 353 87.96 4.08 -12.90
N THR A 354 87.93 2.75 -13.01
CA THR A 354 88.35 2.02 -14.20
C THR A 354 87.22 1.11 -14.67
N PHE A 355 87.03 1.00 -15.98
CA PHE A 355 86.06 0.10 -16.60
C PHE A 355 86.73 -0.83 -17.60
N GLU A 356 86.11 -1.96 -17.87
CA GLU A 356 86.44 -2.84 -18.98
C GLU A 356 85.27 -2.82 -19.96
N ALA A 357 85.53 -2.55 -21.24
CA ALA A 357 84.52 -2.53 -22.29
C ALA A 357 84.94 -3.44 -23.45
N ASP A 358 84.04 -4.33 -23.82
CA ASP A 358 84.13 -5.13 -25.03
C ASP A 358 83.53 -4.36 -26.21
N VAL A 359 84.34 -4.17 -27.25
CA VAL A 359 83.96 -3.47 -28.48
C VAL A 359 83.81 -4.49 -29.60
N THR A 360 82.61 -4.60 -30.14
CA THR A 360 82.34 -5.49 -31.27
C THR A 360 82.11 -4.70 -32.54
N LEU A 361 82.91 -4.97 -33.57
CA LEU A 361 82.66 -4.52 -34.94
C LEU A 361 81.75 -5.51 -35.64
N THR A 362 80.46 -5.20 -35.67
CA THR A 362 79.41 -6.07 -36.20
C THR A 362 79.67 -6.42 -37.67
N ALA A 363 80.12 -5.45 -38.46
CA ALA A 363 80.42 -5.62 -39.89
C ALA A 363 81.52 -6.66 -40.18
N PHE A 364 82.42 -6.90 -39.22
CA PHE A 364 83.59 -7.76 -39.39
C PHE A 364 83.60 -8.98 -38.46
N GLY A 365 82.69 -9.05 -37.48
CA GLY A 365 82.63 -10.12 -36.49
C GLY A 365 83.89 -10.18 -35.62
N ILE A 366 84.49 -9.03 -35.33
CA ILE A 366 85.70 -8.90 -34.51
C ILE A 366 85.28 -8.24 -33.20
N THR A 367 85.75 -8.80 -32.08
CA THR A 367 85.60 -8.23 -30.74
C THR A 367 86.99 -7.97 -30.15
N ASP A 368 87.17 -6.83 -29.51
CA ASP A 368 88.39 -6.48 -28.76
C ASP A 368 88.00 -5.77 -27.47
N THR A 369 88.81 -5.93 -26.43
CA THR A 369 88.51 -5.41 -25.10
C THR A 369 89.40 -4.21 -24.82
N CYS A 370 88.81 -3.12 -24.34
CA CYS A 370 89.54 -1.95 -23.87
C CYS A 370 89.33 -1.75 -22.36
N GLU A 371 90.41 -1.47 -21.66
CA GLU A 371 90.37 -0.97 -20.28
C GLU A 371 90.49 0.56 -20.35
N GLY A 372 89.62 1.25 -19.63
CA GLY A 372 89.56 2.70 -19.61
C GLY A 372 89.49 3.30 -18.21
N ALA A 373 89.78 4.59 -18.12
CA ALA A 373 89.51 5.38 -16.92
C ALA A 373 88.19 6.11 -17.13
N VAL A 374 87.39 6.22 -16.07
CA VAL A 374 86.20 7.07 -16.03
C VAL A 374 86.42 8.13 -14.96
N GLU A 375 86.16 9.39 -15.28
CA GLU A 375 86.07 10.48 -14.31
C GLU A 375 84.62 10.95 -14.28
N LEU A 376 83.98 10.90 -13.11
CA LEU A 376 82.56 11.18 -12.90
C LEU A 376 82.41 12.28 -11.85
N ASP A 377 81.84 13.42 -12.22
CA ASP A 377 81.35 14.44 -11.31
C ASP A 377 79.93 14.07 -10.87
N VAL A 378 79.76 13.74 -9.59
CA VAL A 378 78.46 13.56 -8.94
C VAL A 378 78.01 14.92 -8.43
N ALA A 379 76.90 15.42 -8.97
CA ALA A 379 76.23 16.63 -8.51
C ALA A 379 74.92 16.25 -7.82
N ILE A 380 74.74 16.67 -6.57
CA ILE A 380 73.62 16.28 -5.72
C ILE A 380 72.52 17.36 -5.68
N ASP A 381 72.62 18.41 -6.50
CA ASP A 381 71.64 19.51 -6.52
C ASP A 381 70.46 19.16 -7.45
N GLY A 382 69.37 18.66 -6.85
CA GLY A 382 68.05 18.46 -7.45
C GLY A 382 67.77 17.07 -8.02
N GLU A 383 68.79 16.40 -8.54
CA GLU A 383 68.81 14.99 -8.99
C GLU A 383 70.29 14.58 -8.94
N PRO A 384 70.68 13.44 -8.33
CA PRO A 384 72.07 12.98 -8.34
C PRO A 384 72.52 12.65 -9.77
N MET A 385 73.02 13.67 -10.47
CA MET A 385 73.47 13.54 -11.85
C MET A 385 74.96 13.20 -11.88
N ILE A 386 75.28 12.19 -12.70
CA ILE A 386 76.66 11.80 -12.98
C ILE A 386 77.08 12.34 -14.35
N PHE A 387 78.13 13.15 -14.38
CA PHE A 387 78.76 13.64 -15.60
C PHE A 387 80.17 13.10 -15.72
N GLY A 388 80.60 12.60 -16.87
CA GLY A 388 81.97 12.11 -16.94
C GLY A 388 82.54 11.76 -18.29
N GLU A 389 83.87 11.76 -18.38
CA GLU A 389 84.63 11.35 -19.57
C GLU A 389 85.16 9.93 -19.37
N ALA A 390 84.70 8.99 -20.21
CA ALA A 390 85.30 7.67 -20.33
C ALA A 390 86.42 7.71 -21.38
N SER A 391 87.62 7.19 -21.10
CA SER A 391 88.68 7.02 -22.10
C SER A 391 89.31 5.64 -22.06
N CYS A 392 89.35 4.94 -23.19
CA CYS A 392 89.97 3.61 -23.29
C CYS A 392 90.96 3.51 -24.46
N ALA A 393 91.96 2.64 -24.31
CA ALA A 393 92.98 2.38 -25.33
C ALA A 393 92.99 0.88 -25.72
N PHE A 394 92.86 0.59 -27.01
CA PHE A 394 92.81 -0.78 -27.53
C PHE A 394 94.15 -1.50 -27.42
N SER A 395 94.13 -2.77 -26.98
CA SER A 395 95.34 -3.60 -26.89
C SER A 395 95.14 -5.00 -27.50
N GLY A 396 94.86 -5.07 -28.81
CA GLY A 396 94.59 -6.36 -29.45
C GLY A 396 94.71 -6.41 -30.98
N LEU A 397 93.90 -7.29 -31.59
CA LEU A 397 93.88 -7.57 -33.04
C LEU A 397 93.63 -6.31 -33.90
N PHE A 398 93.01 -5.29 -33.32
CA PHE A 398 92.88 -3.96 -33.93
C PHE A 398 94.24 -3.31 -34.26
N ALA A 399 95.20 -3.40 -33.34
CA ALA A 399 96.53 -2.81 -33.52
C ALA A 399 97.40 -3.57 -34.54
N THR A 400 96.97 -4.75 -35.02
CA THR A 400 97.75 -5.61 -35.92
C THR A 400 97.14 -5.81 -37.32
N TYR A 401 95.90 -5.37 -37.58
CA TYR A 401 95.30 -5.45 -38.92
C TYR A 401 95.59 -4.22 -39.80
N TYR A 402 95.91 -3.07 -39.20
CA TYR A 402 96.43 -1.88 -39.90
C TYR A 402 97.82 -1.52 -39.33
N ALA A 403 98.84 -1.53 -40.19
CA ALA A 403 100.17 -1.13 -39.80
C ALA A 403 100.26 0.41 -39.70
N ASP A 404 100.81 0.87 -38.57
CA ASP A 404 101.12 2.23 -38.12
C ASP A 404 100.00 2.95 -37.30
N ASP A 405 100.27 3.04 -36.00
CA ASP A 405 99.68 3.89 -34.94
C ASP A 405 98.16 4.11 -34.96
N ILE A 406 97.39 3.13 -34.47
CA ILE A 406 96.03 3.37 -33.98
C ILE A 406 96.09 3.51 -32.46
N ILE A 407 96.09 4.76 -31.99
CA ILE A 407 95.67 5.13 -30.64
C ILE A 407 94.32 5.80 -30.84
N GLY A 408 93.24 5.03 -30.70
CA GLY A 408 91.89 5.59 -30.60
C GLY A 408 91.57 5.78 -29.14
N ALA A 409 91.18 6.98 -28.74
CA ALA A 409 90.48 7.22 -27.49
C ALA A 409 89.00 7.43 -27.86
N ILE A 410 88.13 6.75 -27.14
CA ILE A 410 86.71 7.10 -27.09
C ILE A 410 86.63 8.08 -25.94
N GLU A 411 86.04 9.25 -26.18
CA GLU A 411 85.68 10.22 -25.14
C GLU A 411 84.18 10.41 -25.29
N GLY A 412 83.44 10.28 -24.19
CA GLY A 412 81.99 10.51 -24.19
C GLY A 412 81.56 11.01 -22.83
N ASP A 413 80.62 11.95 -22.85
CA ASP A 413 79.94 12.46 -21.67
C ASP A 413 78.89 11.43 -21.23
N ILE A 414 78.90 11.04 -19.95
CA ILE A 414 77.83 10.24 -19.33
C ILE A 414 76.76 11.21 -18.79
N PHE A 415 75.48 10.93 -19.06
CA PHE A 415 74.34 11.58 -18.41
C PHE A 415 73.39 10.47 -17.99
N SER A 416 73.35 10.15 -16.70
CA SER A 416 72.39 9.18 -16.18
C SER A 416 72.07 9.49 -14.73
N ASP A 417 70.82 9.21 -14.39
CA ASP A 417 70.37 9.04 -13.02
C ASP A 417 70.93 7.72 -12.46
N MET A 418 70.95 7.56 -11.15
CA MET A 418 71.43 6.37 -10.44
C MET A 418 70.28 5.78 -9.63
N ASP A 419 70.11 4.45 -9.61
CA ASP A 419 69.15 3.82 -8.71
C ASP A 419 69.72 3.66 -7.27
N ALA A 420 68.88 3.22 -6.34
CA ALA A 420 69.22 2.96 -4.95
C ALA A 420 70.42 1.99 -4.78
N GLU A 421 70.59 1.08 -5.75
CA GLU A 421 71.70 0.13 -5.82
C GLU A 421 72.95 0.68 -6.52
N GLY A 422 72.89 1.93 -6.96
CA GLY A 422 73.95 2.68 -7.62
C GLY A 422 74.24 2.28 -9.07
N ASP A 423 73.30 1.60 -9.71
CA ASP A 423 73.33 1.32 -11.14
C ASP A 423 72.89 2.58 -11.94
N LEU A 424 73.51 2.83 -13.09
CA LEU A 424 73.14 3.92 -13.99
C LEU A 424 71.92 3.50 -14.84
N TYR A 425 70.85 4.32 -14.87
CA TYR A 425 69.68 4.08 -15.72
C TYR A 425 70.01 3.99 -17.21
N ASP A 426 69.49 2.95 -17.87
CA ASP A 426 69.58 2.68 -19.31
C ASP A 426 68.54 3.50 -20.09
N ASP A 427 68.68 4.83 -20.11
CA ASP A 427 67.93 5.66 -21.04
C ASP A 427 68.74 5.83 -22.33
N ASP A 428 68.24 5.23 -23.41
CA ASP A 428 68.75 5.02 -24.79
C ASP A 428 69.72 6.06 -25.46
N GLU A 429 70.10 7.18 -24.83
CA GLU A 429 71.00 8.22 -25.37
C GLU A 429 72.09 8.71 -24.38
N ILE A 430 72.64 7.85 -23.52
CA ILE A 430 73.64 8.24 -22.50
C ILE A 430 74.95 8.81 -23.12
N PHE A 431 75.38 8.33 -24.29
CA PHE A 431 76.70 8.68 -24.84
C PHE A 431 76.65 9.60 -26.05
N SER A 432 76.97 10.88 -25.82
CA SER A 432 77.51 11.77 -26.85
C SER A 432 79.01 11.51 -26.96
N SER A 433 79.42 10.56 -27.82
CA SER A 433 80.85 10.25 -28.01
C SER A 433 81.47 11.04 -29.16
N ILE A 434 82.62 11.66 -28.92
CA ILE A 434 83.47 12.21 -29.98
C ILE A 434 84.62 11.24 -30.17
N TRP A 435 84.54 10.44 -31.21
CA TRP A 435 85.66 9.57 -31.57
C TRP A 435 86.82 10.38 -32.15
N THR A 436 88.02 10.21 -31.60
CA THR A 436 89.25 10.76 -32.18
C THR A 436 90.20 9.65 -32.63
N GLY A 437 90.26 9.40 -33.94
CA GLY A 437 91.22 8.47 -34.55
C GLY A 437 91.20 8.50 -36.08
N ILE A 438 91.80 7.49 -36.74
CA ILE A 438 91.78 7.33 -38.20
C ILE A 438 91.26 5.92 -38.58
N PHE A 439 90.04 5.83 -39.12
CA PHE A 439 89.50 4.62 -39.77
C PHE A 439 89.25 4.96 -41.25
N ASP A 440 89.69 4.10 -42.17
CA ASP A 440 89.52 4.26 -43.63
C ASP A 440 88.31 3.46 -44.13
N THR A 441 87.16 3.59 -43.45
CA THR A 441 85.90 2.94 -43.84
C THR A 441 84.68 3.79 -43.48
N ASP A 442 83.74 3.93 -44.42
CA ASP A 442 82.53 4.78 -44.30
C ASP A 442 81.36 4.12 -43.52
N GLU A 443 81.58 2.99 -42.84
CA GLU A 443 80.52 2.21 -42.19
C GLU A 443 81.10 1.49 -40.96
N LEU A 444 81.21 2.23 -39.85
CA LEU A 444 81.60 1.67 -38.55
C LEU A 444 80.37 1.71 -37.65
N ASP A 445 79.80 0.53 -37.46
CA ASP A 445 78.77 0.21 -36.48
C ASP A 445 79.46 -0.65 -35.41
N ALA A 446 79.56 -0.08 -34.21
CA ALA A 446 80.25 -0.68 -33.08
C ALA A 446 79.33 -0.68 -31.87
N THR A 447 79.26 -1.84 -31.22
CA THR A 447 78.54 -2.01 -29.95
C THR A 447 79.55 -2.12 -28.81
N PHE A 448 79.22 -1.52 -27.68
CA PHE A 448 80.02 -1.45 -26.47
C PHE A 448 79.25 -2.11 -25.35
N VAL A 449 79.86 -3.08 -24.70
CA VAL A 449 79.32 -3.63 -23.46
C VAL A 449 80.41 -3.52 -22.41
N GLY A 450 80.13 -2.91 -21.26
CA GLY A 450 81.11 -2.72 -20.21
C GLY A 450 80.55 -2.95 -18.82
N GLU A 451 81.42 -3.31 -17.90
CA GLU A 451 81.12 -3.40 -16.47
C GLU A 451 82.27 -2.80 -15.65
N GLY A 452 81.96 -2.26 -14.49
CA GLY A 452 82.94 -1.67 -13.60
C GLY A 452 82.44 -1.50 -12.17
N THR A 453 83.29 -0.92 -11.33
CA THR A 453 82.91 -0.58 -9.95
C THR A 453 83.36 0.84 -9.66
N LEU A 454 82.44 1.70 -9.23
CA LEU A 454 82.71 3.05 -8.77
C LEU A 454 82.21 3.17 -7.33
N LEU A 455 83.09 3.59 -6.41
CA LEU A 455 82.79 3.80 -4.99
C LEU A 455 82.22 2.63 -4.17
N GLY A 456 81.94 1.47 -4.78
CA GLY A 456 81.31 0.32 -4.10
C GLY A 456 80.20 -0.27 -4.96
N TYR A 457 79.55 0.59 -5.74
CA TYR A 457 78.49 0.26 -6.67
C TYR A 457 79.04 -0.36 -7.95
N ALA A 458 78.42 -1.46 -8.36
CA ALA A 458 78.64 -2.01 -9.69
C ALA A 458 77.94 -1.11 -10.70
N TYR A 459 78.43 -1.09 -11.93
CA TYR A 459 77.64 -0.58 -13.04
C TYR A 459 77.84 -1.48 -14.24
N THR A 460 76.80 -1.57 -15.05
CA THR A 460 76.83 -2.25 -16.35
C THR A 460 76.38 -1.28 -17.43
N TYR A 461 76.90 -1.43 -18.63
CA TYR A 461 76.60 -0.58 -19.78
C TYR A 461 76.49 -1.41 -21.05
N ASP A 462 75.51 -1.12 -21.89
CA ASP A 462 75.38 -1.61 -23.26
C ASP A 462 74.98 -0.44 -24.18
N GLY A 463 75.64 -0.26 -25.31
CA GLY A 463 75.30 0.82 -26.24
C GLY A 463 75.89 0.67 -27.63
N THR A 464 75.36 1.46 -28.58
CA THR A 464 75.77 1.40 -30.00
C THR A 464 76.02 2.80 -30.53
N PHE A 465 76.99 2.98 -31.43
CA PHE A 465 77.15 4.25 -32.14
C PHE A 465 77.28 4.07 -33.65
N GLU A 466 76.67 5.02 -34.38
CA GLU A 466 76.95 5.25 -35.79
C GLU A 466 77.89 6.44 -35.95
N THR A 467 79.00 6.26 -36.66
CA THR A 467 79.87 7.38 -37.01
C THR A 467 79.29 8.17 -38.19
N ILE A 468 78.92 9.43 -37.95
CA ILE A 468 78.67 10.39 -39.04
C ILE A 468 80.00 11.05 -39.42
N TYR A 469 80.62 10.58 -40.49
CA TYR A 469 81.78 11.27 -41.06
C TYR A 469 81.33 12.65 -41.59
N THR A 470 81.76 13.74 -40.95
CA THR A 470 81.76 15.05 -41.59
C THR A 470 83.17 15.31 -42.12
N PRO A 471 83.36 15.38 -43.45
CA PRO A 471 84.69 15.44 -44.07
C PRO A 471 85.48 16.74 -43.80
#